data_AF-A0A096GPI7-F1
#
_entry.id   AF-A0A096GPI7-F1
#
_cell.length_a   1.000
_cell.length_b   1.000
_cell.length_c   1.000
_cell.angle_alpha   90.00
_cell.angle_beta   90.00
_cell.angle_gamma   90.00
#
_symmetry.space_group_name_H-M   'P 1'
#
loop_
_entity.id
_entity.type
_entity.pdbx_description
1 polymer ?
#
loop_
_entity_poly.entity_id
_entity_poly.type
_entity_poly.pdbx_seq_one_letter_code
_entity_poly.pdbx_strand_id
1 'polypeptide(L)'
;MKAKPDIGFAQRKDLNEFLESGAADRAEKPAAAPVAAPPAATPPVVEEGPRYGRARVQKIFNFPEELADRLREEALARSKQKGGRVTEKDIVIEALEAFLKGL
;
A
#
# COMPACT_ATOMS: atom_id res chain seq x y z
N MET A 1 41.35 -27.68 -0.71
CA MET A 1 40.05 -27.18 -0.22
C MET A 1 39.80 -25.82 -0.87
N LYS A 2 38.73 -25.67 -1.65
CA LYS A 2 38.44 -24.39 -2.35
C LYS A 2 37.77 -23.45 -1.35
N ALA A 3 38.43 -22.33 -1.03
CA ALA A 3 37.90 -21.32 -0.13
C ALA A 3 36.61 -20.70 -0.71
N LYS A 4 35.65 -20.36 0.16
CA LYS A 4 34.42 -19.68 -0.25
C LYS A 4 34.76 -18.26 -0.74
N PRO A 5 34.13 -17.77 -1.82
CA PRO A 5 34.37 -16.41 -2.29
C PRO A 5 33.87 -15.40 -1.26
N ASP A 6 34.71 -14.42 -0.96
CA ASP A 6 34.38 -13.30 -0.08
C ASP A 6 33.50 -12.31 -0.87
N ILE A 7 32.21 -12.28 -0.57
CA ILE A 7 31.26 -11.32 -1.14
C ILE A 7 31.31 -10.04 -0.29
N GLY A 8 32.33 -9.23 -0.55
CA GLY A 8 32.50 -7.93 0.07
C GLY A 8 31.26 -7.04 -0.16
N PHE A 9 30.52 -6.75 0.91
CA PHE A 9 29.40 -5.80 0.90
C PHE A 9 29.87 -4.33 0.91
N ALA A 10 31.10 -4.06 0.46
CA ALA A 10 31.72 -2.74 0.47
C ALA A 10 31.49 -1.95 -0.83
N GLN A 11 30.39 -2.21 -1.54
CA GLN A 11 29.97 -1.34 -2.64
C GLN A 11 28.81 -0.48 -2.14
N ARG A 12 29.13 0.78 -1.80
CA ARG A 12 28.13 1.85 -1.72
C ARG A 12 27.56 2.02 -3.13
N LYS A 13 26.50 1.26 -3.43
CA LYS A 13 25.75 1.41 -4.67
C LYS A 13 25.08 2.77 -4.61
N ASP A 14 25.36 3.60 -5.61
CA ASP A 14 24.81 4.94 -5.72
C ASP A 14 23.28 4.83 -5.79
N LEU A 15 22.61 5.49 -4.84
CA LEU A 15 21.16 5.37 -4.65
C LEU A 15 20.37 5.86 -5.88
N ASN A 16 20.99 6.74 -6.68
CA ASN A 16 20.45 7.22 -7.95
C ASN A 16 20.37 6.13 -9.02
N GLU A 17 21.33 5.21 -9.08
CA GLU A 17 21.32 4.12 -10.07
C GLU A 17 20.15 3.15 -9.82
N PHE A 18 19.80 2.94 -8.56
CA PHE A 18 18.62 2.15 -8.19
C PHE A 18 17.32 2.83 -8.62
N LEU A 19 17.20 4.15 -8.42
CA LEU A 19 16.02 4.92 -8.84
C LEU A 19 15.83 4.96 -10.36
N GLU A 20 16.92 4.99 -11.13
CA GLU A 20 16.87 4.97 -12.59
C GLU A 20 16.56 3.57 -13.15
N SER A 21 16.95 2.50 -12.45
CA SER A 21 16.68 1.12 -12.89
C SER A 21 15.19 0.74 -12.96
N GLY A 22 14.31 1.47 -12.28
CA GLY A 22 12.85 1.28 -12.35
C GLY A 22 12.21 1.69 -13.68
N ALA A 23 12.94 2.39 -14.57
CA ALA A 23 12.43 2.79 -15.88
C ALA A 23 12.48 1.67 -16.93
N ALA A 24 13.31 0.64 -16.73
CA ALA A 24 13.49 -0.45 -17.68
C ALA A 24 12.34 -1.48 -17.67
N ASP A 25 11.56 -1.57 -16.58
CA ASP A 25 10.50 -2.57 -16.43
C ASP A 25 9.15 -2.14 -17.08
N ARG A 26 9.12 -0.98 -17.75
CA ARG A 26 7.90 -0.45 -18.41
C ARG A 26 7.79 -0.84 -19.89
N ALA A 27 8.73 -1.61 -20.43
CA ALA A 27 8.93 -1.72 -21.88
C ALA A 27 8.65 -3.09 -22.51
N GLU A 28 7.81 -3.95 -21.92
CA GLU A 28 7.36 -5.16 -22.64
C GLU A 28 5.84 -5.40 -22.53
N LYS A 29 5.10 -4.78 -23.47
CA LYS A 29 3.92 -5.42 -24.07
C LYS A 29 3.83 -5.02 -25.54
N PRO A 30 3.79 -5.96 -26.50
CA PRO A 30 3.98 -5.64 -27.91
C PRO A 30 2.69 -5.24 -28.65
N ALA A 31 2.94 -4.43 -29.69
CA ALA A 31 2.25 -4.22 -30.96
C ALA A 31 0.90 -3.45 -31.02
N ALA A 32 0.93 -2.23 -31.57
CA ALA A 32 0.54 -1.96 -32.97
C ALA A 32 0.54 -0.44 -33.28
N ALA A 33 1.03 -0.06 -34.47
CA ALA A 33 0.83 1.24 -35.11
C ALA A 33 -0.15 1.05 -36.30
N PRO A 34 -0.71 2.09 -36.99
CA PRO A 34 -0.56 3.54 -36.83
C PRO A 34 -1.90 4.37 -36.86
N VAL A 35 -1.80 5.65 -36.50
CA VAL A 35 -2.68 6.84 -36.74
C VAL A 35 -4.18 6.68 -37.06
N ALA A 36 -5.04 7.24 -36.19
CA ALA A 36 -6.22 8.05 -36.55
C ALA A 36 -6.69 8.86 -35.31
N ALA A 37 -6.95 10.16 -35.46
CA ALA A 37 -7.45 11.02 -34.39
C ALA A 37 -8.86 10.60 -33.95
N PRO A 38 -9.18 10.52 -32.63
CA PRO A 38 -10.56 10.29 -32.21
C PRO A 38 -11.34 11.63 -32.16
N PRO A 39 -12.60 11.64 -32.61
CA PRO A 39 -13.47 12.81 -32.52
C PRO A 39 -13.86 13.07 -31.05
N ALA A 40 -14.17 14.33 -30.75
CA ALA A 40 -14.61 14.78 -29.43
C ALA A 40 -15.79 13.93 -28.92
N ALA A 41 -15.52 13.09 -27.92
CA ALA A 41 -16.53 12.28 -27.25
C ALA A 41 -17.10 13.08 -26.08
N THR A 42 -18.38 13.47 -26.20
CA THR A 42 -19.25 13.82 -25.06
C THR A 42 -19.06 12.81 -23.92
N PRO A 43 -18.90 13.26 -22.66
CA PRO A 43 -18.73 12.33 -21.54
C PRO A 43 -20.01 11.49 -21.39
N PRO A 44 -19.91 10.15 -21.32
CA PRO A 44 -21.06 9.34 -20.97
C PRO A 44 -21.43 9.66 -19.52
N VAL A 45 -22.71 9.95 -19.28
CA VAL A 45 -23.30 9.93 -17.95
C VAL A 45 -23.12 8.50 -17.43
N VAL A 46 -22.15 8.31 -16.55
CA VAL A 46 -21.93 7.02 -15.90
C VAL A 46 -22.97 6.88 -14.82
N GLU A 47 -23.99 6.08 -15.09
CA GLU A 47 -24.91 5.57 -14.09
C GLU A 47 -24.09 4.85 -13.01
N GLU A 48 -24.10 5.36 -11.77
CA GLU A 48 -23.36 4.78 -10.64
C GLU A 48 -24.01 3.45 -10.22
N GLY A 49 -23.64 2.37 -10.92
CA GLY A 49 -23.86 1.03 -10.42
C GLY A 49 -23.18 0.81 -9.05
N PRO A 50 -23.60 -0.20 -8.26
CA PRO A 50 -23.09 -0.40 -6.91
C PRO A 50 -21.56 -0.54 -6.92
N ARG A 51 -20.86 0.40 -6.26
CA ARG A 51 -19.39 0.44 -6.09
C ARG A 51 -18.83 -0.70 -5.24
N TYR A 52 -19.59 -1.77 -5.02
CA TYR A 52 -19.18 -2.88 -4.18
C TYR A 52 -18.57 -3.98 -5.04
N GLY A 53 -17.24 -4.03 -5.02
CA GLY A 53 -16.47 -5.14 -5.57
C GLY A 53 -15.34 -4.67 -6.48
N ARG A 54 -14.13 -4.56 -5.89
CA ARG A 54 -12.77 -4.73 -6.49
C ARG A 54 -11.73 -3.70 -6.11
N ALA A 55 -12.07 -2.62 -5.40
CA ALA A 55 -11.09 -1.67 -4.89
C ALA A 55 -11.10 -1.63 -3.36
N ARG A 56 -9.91 -1.71 -2.73
CA ARG A 56 -9.75 -1.35 -1.32
C ARG A 56 -10.08 0.14 -1.19
N VAL A 57 -11.12 0.47 -0.42
CA VAL A 57 -11.44 1.86 -0.12
C VAL A 57 -10.54 2.32 1.01
N GLN A 58 -9.56 3.17 0.71
CA GLN A 58 -8.71 3.79 1.72
C GLN A 58 -9.39 5.07 2.23
N LYS A 59 -9.56 5.16 3.55
CA LYS A 59 -10.00 6.38 4.23
C LYS A 59 -8.87 6.87 5.14
N ILE A 60 -8.61 8.17 5.12
CA ILE A 60 -7.60 8.81 5.97
C ILE A 60 -8.34 9.60 7.04
N PHE A 61 -8.00 9.32 8.30
CA PHE A 61 -8.50 10.04 9.46
C PHE A 61 -7.30 10.61 10.21
N ASN A 62 -7.41 11.86 10.63
CA ASN A 62 -6.43 12.46 11.52
C ASN A 62 -6.90 12.26 12.95
N PHE A 63 -6.04 11.74 13.81
CA PHE A 63 -6.32 11.58 15.22
C PHE A 63 -5.66 12.70 16.02
N PRO A 64 -6.25 13.11 17.16
CA PRO A 64 -5.53 13.85 18.18
C PRO A 64 -4.28 13.09 18.61
N GLU A 65 -3.20 13.81 18.92
CA GLU A 65 -1.91 13.23 19.32
C GLU A 65 -2.06 12.23 20.47
N GLU A 66 -2.77 12.63 21.54
CA GLU A 66 -3.04 11.76 22.70
C GLU A 66 -3.77 10.46 22.34
N LEU A 67 -4.59 10.45 21.29
CA LEU A 67 -5.28 9.24 20.85
C LEU A 67 -4.34 8.34 20.04
N ALA A 68 -3.48 8.93 19.21
CA ALA A 68 -2.47 8.19 18.45
C ALA A 68 -1.48 7.49 19.40
N ASP A 69 -1.02 8.17 20.46
CA ASP A 69 -0.12 7.59 21.45
C ASP A 69 -0.78 6.44 22.22
N ARG A 70 -2.03 6.62 22.66
CA ARG A 70 -2.78 5.54 23.32
C ARG A 70 -2.99 4.32 22.42
N LEU A 71 -3.29 4.52 21.13
CA LEU A 71 -3.42 3.42 20.17
C LEU A 71 -2.11 2.65 20.02
N ARG A 72 -0.98 3.37 19.99
CA ARG A 72 0.35 2.76 19.89
C ARG A 72 0.70 1.95 21.13
N GLU A 73 0.47 2.49 22.32
CA GLU A 73 0.70 1.79 23.58
C GLU A 73 -0.15 0.53 23.69
N GLU A 74 -1.43 0.62 23.35
CA GLU A 74 -2.36 -0.51 23.36
C GLU A 74 -1.94 -1.60 22.35
N ALA A 75 -1.51 -1.21 21.14
CA ALA A 75 -1.00 -2.14 20.14
C ALA A 75 0.23 -2.90 20.65
N LEU A 76 1.15 -2.21 21.33
CA LEU A 76 2.33 -2.83 21.95
C LEU A 76 1.93 -3.77 23.09
N ALA A 77 1.03 -3.34 23.97
CA ALA A 77 0.54 -4.15 25.09
C ALA A 77 -0.14 -5.44 24.60
N ARG A 78 -1.07 -5.33 23.66
CA ARG A 78 -1.76 -6.48 23.05
C ARG A 78 -0.80 -7.40 22.30
N SER A 79 0.21 -6.83 21.63
CA SER A 79 1.22 -7.64 20.94
C SER A 79 2.01 -8.53 21.90
N LYS A 80 2.43 -7.96 23.05
CA LYS A 80 3.14 -8.71 24.10
C LYS A 80 2.26 -9.80 24.70
N GLN A 81 0.99 -9.50 24.97
CA GLN A 81 0.06 -10.46 25.58
C GLN A 81 -0.31 -11.61 24.63
N LYS A 82 -0.55 -11.31 23.35
CA LYS A 82 -0.97 -12.30 22.35
C LYS A 82 0.19 -13.14 21.79
N GLY A 83 1.44 -12.71 22.03
CA GLY A 83 2.62 -13.34 21.44
C GLY A 83 2.71 -13.17 19.92
N GLY A 84 2.04 -12.16 19.36
CA GLY A 84 1.96 -11.91 17.93
C GLY A 84 1.74 -10.43 17.64
N ARG A 85 2.06 -9.98 16.42
CA ARG A 85 1.94 -8.57 16.04
C ARG A 85 0.47 -8.12 16.04
N VAL A 86 0.17 -7.09 16.80
CA VAL A 86 -1.08 -6.32 16.77
C VAL A 86 -0.73 -4.89 16.35
N THR A 87 -1.46 -4.34 15.38
CA THR A 87 -1.26 -2.97 14.90
C THR A 87 -2.37 -2.04 15.36
N GLU A 88 -2.10 -0.74 15.36
CA GLU A 88 -3.10 0.30 15.63
C GLU A 88 -4.32 0.17 14.72
N LYS A 89 -4.09 -0.20 13.45
CA LYS A 89 -5.15 -0.46 12.47
C LYS A 89 -6.07 -1.59 12.93
N ASP A 90 -5.52 -2.67 13.47
CA ASP A 90 -6.33 -3.81 13.92
C ASP A 90 -7.25 -3.39 15.08
N ILE A 91 -6.73 -2.60 16.01
CA ILE A 91 -7.50 -2.04 17.13
C ILE A 91 -8.61 -1.12 16.62
N VAL A 92 -8.31 -0.23 15.67
CA VAL A 92 -9.31 0.69 15.09
C VAL A 92 -10.41 -0.09 14.37
N ILE A 93 -10.07 -1.12 13.59
CA ILE A 93 -11.06 -1.96 12.92
C ILE A 93 -11.94 -2.68 13.93
N GLU A 94 -11.33 -3.32 14.94
CA GLU A 94 -12.05 -4.03 16.00
C GLU A 94 -13.05 -3.10 16.73
N ALA A 95 -12.61 -1.90 17.09
CA ALA A 95 -13.45 -0.90 17.75
C ALA A 95 -14.60 -0.42 16.85
N LEU A 96 -14.32 -0.12 15.58
CA LEU A 96 -15.34 0.33 14.62
C LEU A 96 -16.36 -0.78 14.34
N GLU A 97 -15.91 -2.02 14.16
CA GLU A 97 -16.82 -3.15 13.99
C GLU A 97 -17.69 -3.39 15.21
N ALA A 98 -17.12 -3.32 16.42
CA ALA A 98 -17.88 -3.46 17.66
C ALA A 98 -18.94 -2.34 17.80
N PHE A 99 -18.56 -1.10 17.50
CA PHE A 99 -19.47 0.04 17.52
C PHE A 99 -20.62 -0.11 16.51
N LEU A 100 -20.33 -0.55 15.28
CA LEU A 100 -21.33 -0.71 14.23
C LEU A 100 -22.22 -1.95 14.41
N LYS A 101 -21.76 -2.98 15.13
CA LYS A 101 -22.56 -4.16 15.47
C LYS A 101 -23.52 -3.91 16.65
N GLY A 102 -23.27 -2.88 17.46
CA GLY A 102 -24.06 -2.50 18.64
C GLY A 102 -25.12 -1.41 18.39
N LEU A 103 -25.39 -1.11 17.11
CA LEU A 103 -26.43 -0.22 16.60
C LEU A 103 -27.50 -1.06 15.89
#